data_AF-A0A8W7PL62-F1
#
_entry.id   AF-A0A8W7PL62-F1
#
_cell.length_a   1.000
_cell.length_b   1.000
_cell.length_c   1.000
_cell.angle_alpha   90.00
_cell.angle_beta   90.00
_cell.angle_gamma   90.00
#
_symmetry.space_group_name_H-M   'P 1'
#
loop_
_entity.id
_entity.type
_entity.pdbx_description
1 polymer ?
#
loop_
_entity_poly.entity_id
_entity_poly.type
_entity_poly.pdbx_seq_one_letter_code
_entity_poly.pdbx_strand_id
1 'polypeptide(L)'
;MGKNFCTTNFGPERTFPALTYFQLVTCKSCNSTVGKQIKGGYLLRYKKQVLWSRWSEEWVVLYDDSTMAWFTEPGRSSPAGKILVKEAPEMLAIAHWTGQIPRRPPLPDGVSVSQLIALGSRRKRSKVYWMIAKSEEEVR
;
A
#
# COMPACT_ATOMS: atom_id res chain seq x y z
N MET A 1 -18.66 -12.11 22.04
CA MET A 1 -19.02 -11.54 20.71
C MET A 1 -17.76 -11.29 19.89
N GLY A 2 -17.25 -12.34 19.24
CA GLY A 2 -16.05 -12.26 18.40
C GLY A 2 -16.44 -11.93 16.97
N LYS A 3 -15.95 -10.80 16.42
CA LYS A 3 -16.13 -10.49 15.00
C LYS A 3 -15.05 -11.23 14.22
N ASN A 4 -15.51 -12.18 13.41
CA ASN A 4 -14.74 -12.94 12.44
C ASN A 4 -13.88 -12.01 11.60
N PHE A 5 -12.56 -12.14 11.75
CA PHE A 5 -11.62 -11.65 10.76
C PHE A 5 -11.77 -12.52 9.53
N CYS A 6 -11.86 -11.90 8.35
CA CYS A 6 -11.79 -12.62 7.08
C CYS A 6 -10.40 -13.28 6.96
N THR A 7 -10.25 -14.47 7.52
CA THR A 7 -9.31 -15.48 7.05
C THR A 7 -9.91 -16.05 5.78
N THR A 8 -9.82 -15.31 4.66
CA THR A 8 -9.88 -15.96 3.36
C THR A 8 -8.62 -16.77 3.23
N ASN A 9 -8.76 -18.09 3.36
CA ASN A 9 -7.73 -19.07 3.04
C ASN A 9 -7.26 -18.83 1.59
N PHE A 10 -6.16 -18.11 1.43
CA PHE A 10 -5.45 -18.04 0.16
C PHE A 10 -4.54 -19.27 0.11
N GLY A 11 -4.98 -20.27 -0.66
CA GLY A 11 -4.24 -21.52 -0.86
C GLY A 11 -2.87 -21.29 -1.53
N PRO A 12 -1.96 -22.27 -1.44
CA PRO A 12 -0.53 -22.13 -1.77
C PRO A 12 -0.21 -21.94 -3.27
N GLU A 13 -1.21 -21.83 -4.15
CA GLU A 13 -1.03 -21.97 -5.60
C GLU A 13 -1.53 -20.75 -6.42
N ARG A 14 -1.72 -19.59 -5.78
CA ARG A 14 -2.01 -18.35 -6.49
C ARG A 14 -0.94 -17.31 -6.20
N THR A 15 0.16 -17.41 -6.95
CA THR A 15 1.11 -16.31 -7.08
C THR A 15 0.35 -15.11 -7.64
N PHE A 16 0.06 -14.14 -6.77
CA PHE A 16 -0.60 -12.91 -7.19
C PHE A 16 0.29 -12.24 -8.25
N PRO A 17 -0.23 -11.87 -9.43
CA PRO A 17 0.56 -11.11 -10.40
C PRO A 17 1.03 -9.77 -9.84
N ALA A 18 0.35 -9.21 -8.82
CA ALA A 18 0.81 -8.07 -8.05
C ALA A 18 2.05 -8.38 -7.20
N LEU A 19 2.18 -9.59 -6.66
CA LEU A 19 3.41 -10.06 -6.03
C LEU A 19 4.50 -10.31 -7.06
N THR A 20 4.18 -10.80 -8.25
CA THR A 20 5.14 -10.91 -9.34
C THR A 20 5.63 -9.53 -9.79
N TYR A 21 4.75 -8.55 -9.92
CA TYR A 21 5.09 -7.17 -10.27
C TYR A 21 5.91 -6.50 -9.15
N PHE A 22 5.51 -6.64 -7.89
CA PHE A 22 6.28 -6.11 -6.76
C PHE A 22 7.62 -6.82 -6.59
N GLN A 23 7.68 -8.14 -6.80
CA GLN A 23 8.91 -8.93 -6.76
C GLN A 23 9.82 -8.61 -7.96
N LEU A 24 9.28 -8.29 -9.13
CA LEU A 24 10.04 -7.76 -10.27
C LEU A 24 10.61 -6.35 -9.97
N VAL A 25 9.87 -5.50 -9.26
CA VAL A 25 10.31 -4.14 -8.87
C VAL A 25 11.32 -4.16 -7.72
N THR A 26 11.20 -5.07 -6.74
CA THR A 26 12.13 -5.18 -5.60
C THR A 26 13.38 -6.00 -5.91
N CYS A 27 13.40 -6.80 -6.97
CA CYS A 27 14.53 -7.66 -7.33
C CYS A 27 15.63 -6.91 -8.11
N LYS A 28 16.06 -5.73 -7.66
CA LYS A 28 17.34 -5.10 -8.06
C LYS A 28 17.83 -4.10 -7.00
N SER A 29 18.40 -4.56 -5.90
CA SER A 29 19.61 -3.97 -5.31
C SER A 29 19.99 -4.72 -4.04
N CYS A 30 21.13 -5.39 -4.04
CA CYS A 30 21.79 -5.84 -2.84
C CYS A 30 22.67 -4.68 -2.33
N ASN A 31 22.59 -4.39 -1.03
CA ASN A 31 23.60 -3.69 -0.21
C ASN A 31 23.54 -2.14 -0.13
N SER A 32 22.76 -1.60 0.82
CA SER A 32 23.07 -0.34 1.51
C SER A 32 22.32 -0.19 2.84
N THR A 33 23.01 0.32 3.88
CA THR A 33 22.56 0.49 5.28
C THR A 33 21.51 1.58 5.50
N VAL A 34 21.08 2.25 4.43
CA VAL A 34 19.89 3.10 4.36
C VAL A 34 19.17 2.61 3.11
N GLY A 35 17.91 2.20 3.23
CA GLY A 35 17.18 1.63 2.09
C GLY A 35 17.27 2.55 0.88
N LYS A 36 17.72 2.02 -0.26
CA LYS A 36 17.84 2.80 -1.49
C LYS A 36 16.43 3.08 -2.00
N GLN A 37 16.12 4.34 -2.30
CA GLN A 37 14.84 4.70 -2.91
C GLN A 37 14.75 4.04 -4.31
N ILE A 38 13.76 3.18 -4.50
CA ILE A 38 13.43 2.58 -5.79
C ILE A 38 12.45 3.48 -6.54
N LYS A 39 11.36 3.87 -5.88
CA LYS A 39 10.29 4.69 -6.48
C LYS A 39 9.79 5.68 -5.45
N GLY A 40 9.56 6.92 -5.89
CA GLY A 40 8.91 7.95 -5.07
C GLY A 40 7.87 8.68 -5.91
N GLY A 41 6.74 9.00 -5.31
CA GLY A 41 5.66 9.70 -5.99
C GLY A 41 4.61 10.19 -5.02
N TYR A 42 3.75 11.09 -5.50
CA TYR A 42 2.62 11.57 -4.74
C TYR A 42 1.45 10.59 -4.86
N LEU A 43 1.01 10.04 -3.74
CA LEU A 43 -0.20 9.21 -3.66
C LEU A 43 -1.23 9.87 -2.76
N LEU A 44 -2.51 9.67 -3.06
CA LEU A 44 -3.59 10.06 -2.17
C LEU A 44 -3.80 8.97 -1.12
N ARG A 45 -3.53 9.26 0.14
CA ARG A 45 -3.80 8.33 1.25
C ARG A 45 -5.12 8.66 1.94
N TYR A 46 -5.93 7.63 2.16
CA TYR A 46 -7.14 7.75 2.97
C TYR A 46 -6.79 7.88 4.46
N LYS A 47 -7.25 8.97 5.06
CA LYS A 47 -7.14 9.25 6.50
C LYS A 47 -8.54 9.20 7.10
N LYS A 48 -8.78 8.18 7.94
CA LYS A 48 -9.98 8.11 8.78
C LYS A 48 -9.69 8.81 10.11
N GLN A 49 -10.35 9.93 10.37
CA GLN A 49 -10.41 10.56 11.68
C GLN A 49 -11.75 10.23 12.36
N VAL A 50 -11.91 10.61 13.63
CA VAL A 50 -13.05 10.20 14.46
C VAL A 50 -14.39 10.66 13.88
N LEU A 51 -14.46 11.85 13.27
CA LEU A 51 -15.71 12.44 12.75
C LEU A 51 -15.71 12.72 11.24
N TRP A 52 -14.58 12.57 10.56
CA TRP A 52 -14.51 12.73 9.11
C TRP A 52 -13.44 11.83 8.52
N SER A 53 -13.56 11.59 7.23
CA SER A 53 -12.52 10.94 6.46
C SER A 53 -12.16 11.76 5.25
N ARG A 54 -10.88 11.78 4.89
CA ARG A 54 -10.42 12.50 3.71
C ARG A 54 -9.32 11.74 3.00
N TRP A 55 -9.28 11.92 1.68
CA TRP A 55 -8.10 11.63 0.89
C TRP A 55 -7.12 12.80 1.04
N SER A 56 -5.86 12.50 1.28
CA SER A 56 -4.80 13.50 1.45
C SER A 56 -3.61 13.07 0.64
N GLU A 57 -3.10 13.99 -0.16
CA GLU A 57 -1.85 13.78 -0.89
C GLU A 57 -0.69 13.64 0.09
N GLU A 58 0.14 12.62 -0.13
CA GLU A 58 1.36 12.36 0.63
C GLU A 58 2.45 11.83 -0.31
N TRP A 59 3.70 12.21 -0.02
CA TRP A 59 4.85 11.71 -0.74
C TRP A 59 5.18 10.30 -0.25
N VAL A 60 5.04 9.29 -1.12
CA VAL A 60 5.29 7.89 -0.76
C VAL A 60 6.57 7.43 -1.44
N VAL A 61 7.42 6.77 -0.67
CA VAL A 61 8.70 6.22 -1.11
C VAL A 61 8.69 4.72 -0.86
N LEU A 62 8.97 3.96 -1.91
CA LEU A 62 9.30 2.55 -1.83
C LEU A 62 10.82 2.38 -1.85
N TYR A 63 11.34 1.75 -0.81
CA TYR A 63 12.74 1.40 -0.65
C TYR A 63 13.02 -0.04 -1.08
N ASP A 64 14.29 -0.34 -1.36
CA ASP A 64 14.78 -1.66 -1.76
C ASP A 64 14.63 -2.75 -0.70
N ASP A 65 14.67 -2.38 0.58
CA ASP A 65 14.39 -3.27 1.69
C ASP A 65 12.90 -3.67 1.82
N SER A 66 12.07 -3.26 0.85
CA SER A 66 10.60 -3.38 0.81
C SER A 66 9.88 -2.52 1.84
N THR A 67 10.54 -1.51 2.41
CA THR A 67 9.88 -0.50 3.22
C THR A 67 9.13 0.46 2.32
N MET A 68 7.84 0.61 2.55
CA MET A 68 7.04 1.69 1.98
C MET A 68 6.79 2.73 3.07
N ALA A 69 7.32 3.93 2.89
CA ALA A 69 7.18 5.04 3.83
C ALA A 69 6.47 6.21 3.16
N TRP A 70 5.68 6.96 3.94
CA TRP A 70 5.01 8.15 3.45
C TRP A 70 5.34 9.36 4.32
N PHE A 71 5.43 10.50 3.66
CA PHE A 71 5.84 11.78 4.21
C PHE A 71 4.77 12.81 3.90
N THR A 72 4.60 13.78 4.78
CA THR A 72 3.72 14.93 4.49
C THR A 72 4.27 15.78 3.35
N GLU A 73 5.60 15.88 3.28
CA GLU A 73 6.33 16.68 2.30
C GLU A 73 7.60 15.93 1.87
N PRO A 74 8.05 16.09 0.61
CA PRO A 74 9.34 15.58 0.17
C PRO A 74 10.48 16.28 0.95
N GLY A 75 11.55 15.53 1.26
CA GLY A 75 12.72 16.08 1.95
C GLY A 75 12.64 16.06 3.49
N ARG A 76 11.52 15.66 4.09
CA ARG A 76 11.49 15.40 5.55
C ARG A 76 12.33 14.19 5.91
N SER A 77 13.12 14.31 6.97
CA SER A 77 13.91 13.23 7.55
C SER A 77 13.06 12.16 8.26
N SER A 78 11.89 12.55 8.79
CA SER A 78 10.98 11.64 9.50
C SER A 78 9.70 11.35 8.70
N PRO A 79 9.39 10.07 8.43
CA PRO A 79 8.15 9.70 7.77
C PRO A 79 6.95 9.84 8.71
N ALA A 80 5.81 10.24 8.16
CA ALA A 80 4.53 10.22 8.87
C ALA A 80 4.06 8.79 9.19
N GLY A 81 4.55 7.82 8.43
CA GLY A 81 4.42 6.40 8.74
C GLY A 81 5.17 5.54 7.75
N LYS A 82 5.38 4.27 8.13
CA LYS A 82 6.01 3.27 7.27
C LYS A 82 5.41 1.90 7.49
N ILE A 83 5.51 1.06 6.48
CA ILE A 83 5.15 -0.34 6.51
C ILE A 83 6.20 -1.16 5.77
N LEU A 84 6.52 -2.33 6.30
CA LEU A 84 7.43 -3.26 5.65
C LEU A 84 6.60 -4.25 4.83
N VAL A 85 6.55 -4.06 3.51
CA VAL A 85 5.64 -4.82 2.61
C VAL A 85 5.96 -6.30 2.64
N LYS A 86 7.25 -6.66 2.71
CA LYS A 86 7.70 -8.06 2.83
C LYS A 86 7.25 -8.78 4.11
N GLU A 87 6.81 -8.06 5.16
CA GLU A 87 6.25 -8.73 6.36
C GLU A 87 4.86 -9.33 6.12
N ALA A 88 4.14 -8.83 5.12
CA ALA A 88 2.79 -9.26 4.79
C ALA A 88 2.47 -9.04 3.30
N PRO A 89 3.21 -9.68 2.38
CA PRO A 89 2.96 -9.59 0.95
C PRO A 89 1.52 -10.00 0.60
N GLU A 90 0.97 -10.98 1.31
CA GLU A 90 -0.41 -11.47 1.14
C GLU A 90 -1.50 -10.44 1.48
N MET A 91 -1.13 -9.35 2.18
CA MET A 91 -2.05 -8.27 2.55
C MET A 91 -1.91 -7.02 1.65
N LEU A 92 -1.22 -7.15 0.52
CA LEU A 92 -1.14 -6.12 -0.50
C LEU A 92 -2.12 -6.43 -1.65
N ALA A 93 -2.95 -5.46 -2.01
CA ALA A 93 -3.83 -5.56 -3.17
C ALA A 93 -3.78 -4.27 -4.00
N ILE A 94 -3.89 -4.43 -5.32
CA ILE A 94 -3.81 -3.34 -6.29
C ILE A 94 -4.97 -3.48 -7.28
N ALA A 95 -5.49 -2.35 -7.76
CA ALA A 95 -6.50 -2.31 -8.80
C ALA A 95 -7.75 -3.14 -8.43
N HIS A 96 -8.24 -3.96 -9.35
CA HIS A 96 -9.42 -4.81 -9.16
C HIS A 96 -9.31 -5.80 -7.98
N TRP A 97 -8.10 -6.18 -7.56
CA TRP A 97 -7.88 -7.06 -6.40
C TRP A 97 -8.31 -6.41 -5.08
N THR A 98 -8.35 -5.08 -5.01
CA THR A 98 -8.82 -4.36 -3.82
C THR A 98 -10.30 -4.59 -3.51
N GLY A 99 -11.08 -5.09 -4.48
CA GLY A 99 -12.51 -5.40 -4.30
C GLY A 99 -12.78 -6.49 -3.26
N GLN A 100 -11.78 -7.32 -2.94
CA GLN A 100 -11.91 -8.38 -1.93
C GLN A 100 -11.66 -7.87 -0.50
N ILE A 101 -11.16 -6.64 -0.32
CA ILE A 101 -10.80 -6.12 0.99
C ILE A 101 -12.00 -5.40 1.61
N PRO A 102 -12.43 -5.79 2.83
CA PRO A 102 -13.57 -5.19 3.48
C PRO A 102 -13.29 -3.73 3.87
N ARG A 103 -14.37 -2.93 4.01
CA ARG A 103 -14.31 -1.52 4.45
C ARG A 103 -13.52 -0.62 3.50
N ARG A 104 -13.68 -0.85 2.20
CA ARG A 104 -13.16 0.02 1.15
C ARG A 104 -13.72 1.45 1.29
N PRO A 105 -12.87 2.49 1.29
CA PRO A 105 -13.31 3.87 1.33
C PRO A 105 -14.01 4.27 0.03
N PRO A 106 -14.92 5.26 0.07
CA PRO A 106 -15.46 5.87 -1.14
C PRO A 106 -14.33 6.55 -1.92
N LEU A 107 -14.29 6.32 -3.22
CA LEU A 107 -13.28 6.91 -4.10
C LEU A 107 -13.57 8.39 -4.33
N PRO A 108 -12.53 9.23 -4.51
CA PRO A 108 -12.72 10.59 -5.01
C PRO A 108 -13.26 10.59 -6.44
N ASP A 109 -13.91 11.68 -6.83
CA ASP A 109 -14.45 11.85 -8.18
C ASP A 109 -13.33 11.75 -9.24
N GLY A 110 -13.62 11.08 -10.36
CA GLY A 110 -12.67 10.90 -11.46
C GLY A 110 -11.59 9.85 -11.22
N VAL A 111 -11.55 9.18 -10.07
CA VAL A 111 -10.61 8.09 -9.79
C VAL A 111 -11.24 6.73 -10.05
N SER A 112 -10.50 5.88 -10.78
CA SER A 112 -10.90 4.49 -11.04
C SER A 112 -10.35 3.52 -10.00
N VAL A 113 -11.00 2.36 -9.86
CA VAL A 113 -10.50 1.27 -8.98
C VAL A 113 -9.11 0.81 -9.40
N SER A 114 -8.74 0.94 -10.68
CA SER A 114 -7.43 0.56 -11.22
C SER A 114 -6.26 1.28 -10.54
N GLN A 115 -6.50 2.47 -10.00
CA GLN A 115 -5.51 3.28 -9.31
C GLN A 115 -5.40 2.98 -7.80
N LEU A 116 -6.29 2.14 -7.26
CA LEU A 116 -6.40 1.88 -5.83
C LEU A 116 -5.37 0.84 -5.37
N ILE A 117 -4.71 1.13 -4.26
CA ILE A 117 -3.74 0.28 -3.59
C ILE A 117 -4.19 0.12 -2.14
N ALA A 118 -4.17 -1.11 -1.64
CA ALA A 118 -4.52 -1.44 -0.26
C ALA A 118 -3.37 -2.21 0.38
N LEU A 119 -2.92 -1.74 1.54
CA LEU A 119 -1.79 -2.30 2.27
C LEU A 119 -2.23 -2.67 3.68
N GLY A 120 -2.21 -3.94 4.02
CA GLY A 120 -2.40 -4.43 5.39
C GLY A 120 -1.08 -4.61 6.14
N SER A 121 -1.14 -4.65 7.48
CA SER A 121 0.01 -4.90 8.34
C SER A 121 -0.25 -6.06 9.30
N ARG A 122 0.71 -6.98 9.43
CA ARG A 122 0.61 -8.12 10.36
C ARG A 122 0.58 -7.69 11.82
N ARG A 123 1.29 -6.60 12.14
CA ARG A 123 1.35 -5.99 13.48
C ARG A 123 0.04 -5.28 13.84
N LYS A 124 -0.70 -4.77 12.86
CA LYS A 124 -1.99 -4.09 13.05
C LYS A 124 -3.05 -4.78 12.20
N ARG A 125 -3.44 -6.00 12.58
CA ARG A 125 -4.30 -6.90 11.80
C ARG A 125 -5.58 -6.25 11.24
N SER A 126 -6.14 -5.25 11.92
CA SER A 126 -7.36 -4.55 11.49
C SER A 126 -7.14 -3.28 10.66
N LYS A 127 -5.89 -2.88 10.43
CA LYS A 127 -5.55 -1.61 9.78
C LYS A 127 -5.10 -1.85 8.35
N VAL A 128 -5.92 -1.36 7.42
CA VAL A 128 -5.61 -1.27 6.00
C VAL A 128 -5.31 0.19 5.66
N TYR A 129 -4.17 0.43 5.02
CA TYR A 129 -3.81 1.71 4.44
C TYR A 129 -4.28 1.72 2.99
N TRP A 130 -5.20 2.63 2.68
CA TRP A 130 -5.70 2.82 1.33
C TRP A 130 -4.95 3.98 0.69
N MET A 131 -4.41 3.75 -0.50
CA MET A 131 -3.65 4.71 -1.30
C MET A 131 -4.18 4.70 -2.73
N ILE A 132 -4.13 5.84 -3.40
CA ILE A 132 -4.51 6.00 -4.81
C ILE A 132 -3.35 6.64 -5.55
N ALA A 133 -2.96 6.04 -6.67
CA ALA A 133 -2.03 6.62 -7.61
C ALA A 133 -2.71 7.70 -8.47
N LYS A 134 -1.99 8.78 -8.81
CA LYS A 134 -2.57 9.88 -9.57
C LYS A 134 -2.87 9.49 -11.01
N SER A 135 -2.08 8.60 -11.60
CA SER A 135 -2.30 8.03 -12.92
C SER A 135 -2.22 6.50 -12.89
N GLU A 136 -2.87 5.85 -13.86
CA GLU A 136 -2.75 4.39 -14.03
C GLU A 136 -1.31 3.96 -14.36
N GLU A 137 -0.52 4.86 -14.96
CA GLU A 137 0.89 4.66 -15.30
C GLU A 137 1.80 4.60 -14.07
N GLU A 138 1.42 5.23 -12.95
CA GLU A 138 2.17 5.10 -11.69
C GLU A 138 2.01 3.71 -11.05
N VAL A 139 0.93 3.00 -11.40
CA VAL A 139 0.63 1.62 -10.97
C VAL A 139 1.29 0.58 -11.88
N ARG A 140 1.45 0.89 -13.17
CA ARG A 140 2.20 0.11 -14.15
C ARG A 140 3.70 0.24 -13.99
#